data_AF-A0A8T2Q2P3-F1
#
_entry.id   AF-A0A8T2Q2P3-F1
#
_cell.length_a   1.000
_cell.length_b   1.000
_cell.length_c   1.000
_cell.angle_alpha   90.00
_cell.angle_beta   90.00
_cell.angle_gamma   90.00
#
_symmetry.space_group_name_H-M   'P 1'
#
loop_
_entity.id
_entity.type
_entity.pdbx_description
1 polymer ?
#
loop_
_entity_poly.entity_id
_entity_poly.type
_entity_poly.pdbx_seq_one_letter_code
_entity_poly.pdbx_strand_id
1 'polypeptide(L)'
;MMYVWMFLFAGKLSWVKACTQKASSMVIFFTQKGKVLSMFREHSKLEIKKPATTRFAYMWIVLSRLLEVRIPLRQTLVSLLWNDWDESSLEEAKSMQRLCLDEEFWENVKAVLNILTPIYRVLRMTDCEGATLGLLIHMMRRAIDDIRAATLVTTEQANEVLEVRNIVICKLLN
;
A
#
# COMPACT_ATOMS: atom_id res chain seq x y z
N MET A 1 14.27 14.39 4.32
CA MET A 1 14.64 13.61 5.52
C MET A 1 13.54 12.64 5.97
N MET A 2 12.26 13.03 5.95
CA MET A 2 11.08 12.19 6.27
C MET A 2 11.01 10.84 5.50
N TYR A 3 11.49 10.83 4.25
CA TYR A 3 11.47 9.67 3.34
C TYR A 3 12.40 8.50 3.74
N VAL A 4 13.47 8.75 4.50
CA VAL A 4 14.40 7.69 4.97
C VAL A 4 13.82 6.94 6.17
N TRP A 5 12.90 7.57 6.92
CA TRP A 5 12.30 7.03 8.13
C TRP A 5 11.14 6.07 7.88
N MET A 6 10.35 6.32 6.83
CA MET A 6 9.34 5.36 6.35
C MET A 6 9.95 4.04 5.86
N PHE A 7 11.20 4.08 5.40
CA PHE A 7 11.97 2.89 5.05
C PHE A 7 12.24 1.99 6.24
N LEU A 8 12.59 2.60 7.38
CA LEU A 8 12.76 1.91 8.65
C LEU A 8 11.40 1.43 9.19
N PHE A 9 10.32 2.19 9.01
CA PHE A 9 8.96 1.81 9.39
C PHE A 9 8.48 0.54 8.66
N ALA A 10 8.53 0.51 7.32
CA ALA A 10 8.16 -0.66 6.54
C ALA A 10 9.16 -1.82 6.69
N GLY A 11 10.41 -1.52 7.06
CA GLY A 11 11.45 -2.51 7.34
C GLY A 11 11.27 -3.25 8.67
N LYS A 12 10.69 -2.59 9.69
CA LYS A 12 10.42 -3.19 11.01
C LYS A 12 9.22 -4.14 11.00
N LEU A 13 8.19 -3.83 10.21
CA LEU A 13 6.99 -4.67 10.08
C LEU A 13 7.16 -5.67 8.92
N SER A 14 7.69 -6.85 9.22
CA SER A 14 7.96 -7.92 8.24
C SER A 14 6.74 -8.27 7.38
N TRP A 15 5.55 -8.31 7.98
CA TRP A 15 4.29 -8.58 7.29
C TRP A 15 3.86 -7.44 6.35
N VAL A 16 4.08 -6.17 6.72
CA VAL A 16 3.81 -5.00 5.87
C VAL A 16 4.74 -5.03 4.65
N LYS A 17 6.02 -5.33 4.86
CA LYS A 17 7.00 -5.48 3.79
C LYS A 17 6.59 -6.58 2.81
N ALA A 18 6.20 -7.76 3.32
CA ALA A 18 5.75 -8.87 2.51
C ALA A 18 4.49 -8.54 1.69
N CYS A 19 3.49 -7.91 2.31
CA CYS A 19 2.27 -7.45 1.64
C CYS A 19 2.60 -6.46 0.50
N THR A 20 3.50 -5.51 0.75
CA THR A 20 3.89 -4.49 -0.23
C THR A 20 4.69 -5.06 -1.38
N GLN A 21 5.55 -6.04 -1.12
CA GLN A 21 6.28 -6.74 -2.17
C GLN A 21 5.33 -7.52 -3.08
N LYS A 22 4.39 -8.28 -2.49
CA LYS A 22 3.33 -8.98 -3.25
C LYS A 22 2.52 -8.02 -4.11
N ALA A 23 2.07 -6.89 -3.54
CA ALA A 23 1.35 -5.85 -4.27
C ALA A 23 2.19 -5.23 -5.40
N SER A 24 3.47 -4.99 -5.16
CA SER A 24 4.38 -4.44 -6.17
C SER A 24 4.58 -5.41 -7.34
N SER A 25 4.76 -6.71 -7.05
CA SER A 25 4.84 -7.75 -8.08
C SER A 25 3.57 -7.81 -8.92
N MET A 26 2.40 -7.69 -8.28
CA MET A 26 1.12 -7.64 -8.99
C MET A 26 1.04 -6.43 -9.94
N VAL A 27 1.39 -5.23 -9.47
CA VAL A 27 1.39 -4.03 -10.32
C VAL A 27 2.36 -4.18 -11.48
N ILE A 28 3.56 -4.68 -11.21
CA ILE A 28 4.59 -4.91 -12.23
C ILE A 28 4.06 -5.87 -13.30
N PHE A 29 3.49 -7.00 -12.90
CA PHE A 29 2.91 -7.98 -13.81
C PHE A 29 1.83 -7.38 -14.72
N PHE A 30 0.85 -6.69 -14.14
CA PHE A 30 -0.26 -6.09 -14.90
C PHE A 30 0.17 -4.92 -15.79
N THR A 31 1.27 -4.24 -15.50
CA THR A 31 1.70 -3.04 -16.24
C THR A 31 2.84 -3.27 -17.22
N GLN A 32 3.66 -4.31 -17.04
CA GLN A 32 4.77 -4.64 -17.94
C GLN A 32 4.32 -5.50 -19.12
N LYS A 33 3.37 -6.42 -18.90
CA LYS A 33 2.86 -7.30 -19.95
C LYS A 33 1.78 -6.57 -20.75
N GLY A 34 2.09 -6.15 -21.98
CA GLY A 34 1.17 -5.36 -22.81
C GLY A 34 -0.20 -6.01 -23.02
N LYS A 35 -0.23 -7.34 -23.21
CA LYS A 35 -1.49 -8.10 -23.37
C LYS A 35 -2.32 -8.11 -22.08
N VAL A 36 -1.69 -8.31 -20.92
CA VAL A 36 -2.37 -8.25 -19.61
C VAL A 36 -2.91 -6.85 -19.33
N LEU A 37 -2.13 -5.81 -19.64
CA LEU A 37 -2.56 -4.43 -19.49
C LEU A 37 -3.77 -4.11 -20.39
N SER A 38 -3.77 -4.62 -21.63
CA SER A 38 -4.90 -4.47 -22.56
C SER A 38 -6.16 -5.11 -22.00
N MET A 39 -6.09 -6.37 -21.57
CA MET A 39 -7.22 -7.09 -20.98
C MET A 39 -7.73 -6.38 -19.70
N PHE A 40 -6.84 -5.83 -18.89
CA PHE A 40 -7.23 -5.05 -17.71
C PHE A 40 -7.99 -3.77 -18.07
N ARG A 41 -7.58 -3.08 -19.13
CA ARG A 41 -8.23 -1.84 -19.59
C ARG A 41 -9.64 -2.07 -20.14
N GLU A 42 -9.98 -3.28 -20.55
CA GLU A 42 -11.35 -3.64 -20.92
C GLU A 42 -12.30 -3.65 -19.70
N HIS A 43 -11.76 -3.93 -18.52
CA HIS A 43 -12.52 -4.06 -17.27
C HIS A 43 -12.41 -2.82 -16.35
N SER A 44 -11.44 -1.93 -16.59
CA SER A 44 -11.19 -0.75 -15.76
C SER A 44 -10.86 0.50 -16.58
N LYS A 45 -11.55 1.60 -16.28
CA LYS A 45 -11.18 2.95 -16.74
C LYS A 45 -10.06 3.57 -15.88
N LEU A 46 -9.78 2.99 -14.72
CA LEU A 46 -8.75 3.46 -13.80
C LEU A 46 -7.42 2.82 -14.15
N GLU A 47 -6.35 3.61 -14.11
CA GLU A 47 -4.99 3.12 -14.32
C GLU A 47 -4.36 2.59 -13.03
N ILE A 48 -3.60 1.51 -13.15
CA ILE A 48 -2.74 1.00 -12.08
C ILE A 48 -1.51 1.92 -11.97
N LYS A 49 -1.27 2.45 -10.77
CA LYS A 49 -0.12 3.32 -10.51
C LYS A 49 1.15 2.48 -10.32
N LYS A 50 2.14 2.64 -11.20
CA LYS A 50 3.41 1.90 -11.19
C LYS A 50 4.30 2.29 -10.00
N PRO A 51 4.93 1.39 -9.23
CA PRO A 51 5.80 1.75 -8.11
C PRO A 51 6.82 2.85 -8.46
N ALA A 52 6.77 3.99 -7.77
CA ALA A 52 7.78 5.04 -7.87
C ALA A 52 8.84 4.87 -6.76
N THR A 53 10.02 5.43 -6.97
CA THR A 53 11.15 5.38 -6.02
C THR A 53 10.96 6.21 -4.75
N THR A 54 9.81 6.86 -4.54
CA THR A 54 9.50 7.62 -3.31
C THR A 54 8.57 6.81 -2.41
N ARG A 55 9.13 6.20 -1.36
CA ARG A 55 8.71 4.85 -0.93
C ARG A 55 7.60 4.69 0.12
N PHE A 56 6.84 5.73 0.52
CA PHE A 56 5.70 5.47 1.44
C PHE A 56 4.41 6.26 1.20
N ALA A 57 4.45 7.55 0.85
CA ALA A 57 3.23 8.17 0.30
C ALA A 57 2.77 7.39 -0.94
N TYR A 58 3.73 6.95 -1.74
CA TYR A 58 3.48 6.09 -2.89
C TYR A 58 2.99 4.69 -2.53
N MET A 59 3.44 4.11 -1.42
CA MET A 59 2.97 2.80 -0.95
C MET A 59 1.47 2.85 -0.64
N TRP A 60 1.02 3.89 0.08
CA TRP A 60 -0.40 4.11 0.30
C TRP A 60 -1.15 4.33 -1.03
N ILE A 61 -0.62 5.17 -1.94
CA ILE A 61 -1.25 5.43 -3.25
C ILE A 61 -1.38 4.15 -4.10
N VAL A 62 -0.34 3.31 -4.13
CA VAL A 62 -0.36 2.05 -4.89
C VAL A 62 -1.34 1.07 -4.28
N LEU A 63 -1.26 0.84 -2.97
CA LEU A 63 -2.14 -0.11 -2.29
C LEU A 63 -3.61 0.34 -2.35
N SER A 64 -3.87 1.64 -2.18
CA SER A 64 -5.23 2.18 -2.28
C SER A 64 -5.77 2.04 -3.69
N ARG A 65 -4.98 2.39 -4.71
CA ARG A 65 -5.35 2.19 -6.12
C ARG A 65 -5.59 0.72 -6.43
N LEU A 66 -4.73 -0.17 -5.95
CA LEU A 66 -4.83 -1.61 -6.19
C LEU A 66 -6.12 -2.17 -5.58
N LEU A 67 -6.49 -1.70 -4.38
CA LEU A 67 -7.74 -2.08 -3.73
C LEU A 67 -8.96 -1.53 -4.49
N GLU A 68 -8.91 -0.30 -5.01
CA GLU A 68 -9.97 0.27 -5.86
C GLU A 68 -10.20 -0.54 -7.14
N VAL A 69 -9.14 -1.06 -7.76
CA VAL A 69 -9.23 -1.84 -9.01
C VAL A 69 -9.30 -3.35 -8.79
N ARG A 70 -9.51 -3.81 -7.55
CA ARG A 70 -9.56 -5.22 -7.17
C ARG A 70 -10.54 -6.04 -8.02
N ILE A 71 -11.74 -5.52 -8.24
CA ILE A 71 -12.78 -6.21 -9.03
C ILE A 71 -12.33 -6.36 -10.49
N PRO A 72 -11.92 -5.29 -11.20
CA PRO A 72 -11.34 -5.41 -12.54
C PRO A 72 -10.14 -6.36 -12.65
N LEU A 73 -9.24 -6.38 -11.65
CA LEU A 73 -8.12 -7.32 -11.63
C LEU A 73 -8.60 -8.77 -11.62
N ARG A 74 -9.59 -9.09 -10.79
CA ARG A 74 -10.20 -10.42 -10.75
C ARG A 74 -10.89 -10.77 -12.07
N GLN A 75 -11.65 -9.84 -12.63
CA GLN A 75 -12.33 -10.05 -13.93
C GLN A 75 -11.35 -10.34 -15.06
N THR A 76 -10.23 -9.62 -15.10
CA THR A 76 -9.17 -9.84 -16.09
C THR A 76 -8.68 -11.29 -16.05
N LEU A 77 -8.45 -11.83 -14.85
CA LEU A 77 -7.87 -13.15 -14.63
C LEU A 77 -8.84 -14.33 -14.81
N VAL A 78 -10.13 -14.05 -14.96
CA VAL A 78 -11.16 -15.06 -15.25
C VAL A 78 -11.75 -14.88 -16.66
N SER A 79 -11.24 -13.92 -17.43
CA SER A 79 -11.71 -13.64 -18.79
C SER A 79 -11.33 -14.75 -19.77
N LEU A 80 -12.11 -14.92 -20.85
CA LEU A 80 -11.76 -15.84 -21.93
C LEU A 80 -10.43 -15.46 -22.59
N LEU A 81 -10.18 -14.15 -22.77
CA LEU A 81 -8.93 -13.62 -23.31
C LEU A 81 -7.71 -14.03 -22.48
N TRP A 82 -7.87 -14.17 -21.16
CA TRP A 82 -6.83 -14.67 -20.29
C TRP A 82 -6.56 -16.16 -20.52
N ASN A 83 -7.60 -16.98 -20.64
CA ASN A 83 -7.44 -18.42 -20.92
C ASN A 83 -6.84 -18.68 -22.30
N ASP A 84 -7.16 -17.82 -23.28
CA ASP A 84 -6.64 -17.89 -24.65
C ASP A 84 -5.22 -17.28 -24.80
N TRP A 85 -4.63 -16.78 -23.71
CA TRP A 85 -3.27 -16.26 -23.72
C TRP A 85 -2.27 -17.36 -23.39
N ASP A 86 -1.33 -17.63 -24.30
CA ASP A 86 -0.33 -18.70 -24.17
C ASP A 86 0.46 -18.67 -22.84
N GLU A 87 0.82 -17.48 -22.36
CA GLU A 87 1.59 -17.32 -21.13
C GLU A 87 0.75 -17.42 -19.85
N SER A 88 -0.59 -17.51 -19.94
CA SER A 88 -1.47 -17.71 -18.78
C SER A 88 -1.17 -19.02 -18.04
N SER A 89 -0.62 -20.00 -18.77
CA SER A 89 -0.22 -21.31 -18.26
C SER A 89 1.13 -21.29 -17.50
N LEU A 90 1.90 -20.20 -17.60
CA LEU A 90 3.17 -20.05 -16.90
C LEU A 90 2.96 -19.93 -15.39
N GLU A 91 3.94 -20.43 -14.61
CA GLU A 91 3.86 -20.40 -13.15
C GLU A 91 3.80 -18.97 -12.59
N GLU A 92 4.39 -17.99 -13.27
CA GLU A 92 4.26 -16.57 -12.91
C GLU A 92 2.78 -16.11 -12.97
N ALA A 93 2.10 -16.38 -14.09
CA ALA A 93 0.71 -15.99 -14.31
C ALA A 93 -0.25 -16.72 -13.35
N LYS A 94 -0.05 -18.02 -13.14
CA LYS A 94 -0.80 -18.81 -12.14
C LYS A 94 -0.59 -18.30 -10.72
N SER A 95 0.64 -17.93 -10.36
CA SER A 95 0.94 -17.38 -9.03
C SER A 95 0.26 -16.03 -8.81
N MET A 96 0.24 -15.15 -9.83
CA MET A 96 -0.49 -13.89 -9.78
C MET A 96 -2.01 -14.10 -9.70
N GLN A 97 -2.53 -15.10 -10.41
CA GLN A 97 -3.95 -15.46 -10.33
C GLN A 97 -4.33 -15.90 -8.91
N ARG A 98 -3.55 -16.80 -8.29
CA ARG A 98 -3.74 -17.23 -6.89
C ARG A 98 -3.70 -16.03 -5.94
N LEU A 99 -2.71 -15.16 -6.07
CA LEU A 99 -2.56 -13.97 -5.22
C LEU A 99 -3.73 -12.97 -5.36
N CYS A 100 -4.26 -12.77 -6.56
CA CYS A 100 -5.41 -11.88 -6.77
C CYS A 100 -6.72 -12.47 -6.24
N LEU A 101 -6.84 -13.79 -6.18
CA LEU A 101 -8.01 -14.46 -5.66
C LEU A 101 -7.96 -14.65 -4.14
N ASP A 102 -6.75 -14.72 -3.56
CA ASP A 102 -6.49 -14.83 -2.12
C ASP A 102 -7.14 -13.68 -1.32
N GLU A 103 -8.14 -14.00 -0.50
CA GLU A 103 -8.84 -13.02 0.34
C GLU A 103 -7.95 -12.53 1.49
N GLU A 104 -7.08 -13.38 2.03
CA GLU A 104 -6.17 -13.03 3.13
C GLU A 104 -5.18 -11.94 2.68
N PHE A 105 -4.70 -12.01 1.44
CA PHE A 105 -3.90 -10.94 0.86
C PHE A 105 -4.64 -9.60 0.86
N TRP A 106 -5.92 -9.56 0.46
CA TRP A 106 -6.68 -8.31 0.40
C TRP A 106 -7.03 -7.77 1.79
N GLU A 107 -7.31 -8.64 2.77
CA GLU A 107 -7.47 -8.22 4.16
C GLU A 107 -6.17 -7.64 4.72
N ASN A 108 -5.02 -8.25 4.42
CA ASN A 108 -3.72 -7.68 4.76
C ASN A 108 -3.49 -6.32 4.10
N VAL A 109 -3.85 -6.14 2.82
CA VAL A 109 -3.77 -4.83 2.13
C VAL A 109 -4.64 -3.79 2.83
N LYS A 110 -5.87 -4.13 3.24
CA LYS A 110 -6.75 -3.23 4.00
C LYS A 110 -6.15 -2.87 5.36
N ALA A 111 -5.60 -3.84 6.08
CA ALA A 111 -4.95 -3.61 7.37
C ALA A 111 -3.74 -2.65 7.23
N VAL A 112 -2.89 -2.87 6.22
CA VAL A 112 -1.78 -1.96 5.90
C VAL A 112 -2.31 -0.56 5.59
N LEU A 113 -3.34 -0.43 4.76
CA LEU A 113 -3.92 0.87 4.42
C LEU A 113 -4.51 1.57 5.64
N ASN A 114 -5.14 0.86 6.57
CA ASN A 114 -5.67 1.45 7.80
C ASN A 114 -4.56 2.07 8.67
N ILE A 115 -3.39 1.43 8.76
CA ILE A 115 -2.21 1.96 9.46
C ILE A 115 -1.58 3.14 8.71
N LEU A 116 -1.47 3.02 7.38
CA LEU A 116 -0.82 4.03 6.55
C LEU A 116 -1.68 5.28 6.34
N THR A 117 -3.01 5.18 6.35
CA THR A 117 -3.94 6.28 6.09
C THR A 117 -3.74 7.49 7.02
N PRO A 118 -3.74 7.34 8.35
CA PRO A 118 -3.52 8.47 9.24
C PRO A 118 -2.14 9.11 9.05
N ILE A 119 -1.10 8.31 8.77
CA ILE A 119 0.24 8.82 8.47
C ILE A 119 0.25 9.58 7.14
N TYR A 120 -0.36 9.02 6.10
CA TYR A 120 -0.51 9.66 4.79
C TYR A 120 -1.25 11.01 4.88
N ARG A 121 -2.28 11.11 5.73
CA ARG A 121 -2.99 12.38 5.99
C ARG A 121 -2.07 13.44 6.60
N VAL A 122 -1.23 13.06 7.55
CA VAL A 122 -0.24 13.99 8.13
C VAL A 122 0.74 14.46 7.05
N LEU A 123 1.28 13.53 6.25
CA LEU A 123 2.23 13.85 5.17
C LEU A 123 1.62 14.81 4.14
N ARG A 124 0.38 14.54 3.71
CA ARG A 124 -0.31 15.39 2.74
C ARG A 124 -0.55 16.81 3.27
N MET A 125 -0.81 16.95 4.57
CA MET A 125 -1.00 18.26 5.21
C MET A 125 0.32 19.01 5.38
N THR A 126 1.44 18.31 5.60
CA THR A 126 2.77 18.94 5.64
C THR A 126 3.24 19.42 4.27
N ASP A 127 2.77 18.78 3.20
CA ASP A 127 3.06 19.21 1.84
C ASP A 127 2.24 20.47 1.43
N CYS A 128 1.23 20.87 2.21
CA CYS A 128 0.51 22.12 2.01
C CYS A 128 1.26 23.30 2.65
N GLU A 129 1.43 24.40 1.89
CA GLU A 129 2.01 25.63 2.41
C GLU A 129 1.19 26.16 3.60
N GLY A 130 1.85 26.45 4.73
CA GLY A 130 1.22 26.98 5.94
C GLY A 130 1.13 26.02 7.14
N ALA A 131 1.66 24.81 7.04
CA ALA A 131 1.73 23.90 8.19
C ALA A 131 2.68 24.43 9.29
N THR A 132 2.13 24.76 10.46
CA THR A 132 2.93 25.14 11.64
C THR A 132 3.37 23.90 12.43
N LEU A 133 4.48 24.01 13.17
CA LEU A 133 4.98 22.92 14.01
C LEU A 133 3.92 22.42 15.03
N GLY A 134 3.15 23.35 15.62
CA GLY A 134 2.06 23.01 16.54
C GLY A 134 0.96 22.19 15.90
N LEU A 135 0.58 22.51 14.66
CA LEU A 135 -0.39 21.74 13.87
C LEU A 135 0.15 20.34 13.56
N LEU A 136 1.43 20.23 13.19
CA LEU A 136 2.06 18.95 12.90
C LEU A 136 2.05 18.00 14.12
N ILE A 137 2.42 18.52 15.30
CA ILE A 137 2.41 17.74 16.54
C ILE A 137 0.99 17.29 16.89
N HIS A 138 0.00 18.17 16.74
CA HIS A 138 -1.42 17.83 16.97
C HIS A 138 -1.89 16.71 16.03
N MET A 139 -1.61 16.84 14.73
CA MET A 139 -2.01 15.87 13.72
C MET A 139 -1.32 14.52 13.89
N MET A 140 -0.04 14.52 14.27
CA MET A 140 0.70 13.30 14.60
C MET A 140 0.11 12.58 15.81
N ARG A 141 -0.26 13.31 16.87
CA ARG A 141 -0.93 12.72 18.04
C ARG A 141 -2.25 12.07 17.65
N ARG A 142 -3.07 12.79 16.89
CA ARG A 142 -4.34 12.27 16.36
C ARG A 142 -4.14 11.03 15.48
N ALA A 143 -3.14 11.03 14.61
CA ALA A 143 -2.80 9.89 13.77
C ALA A 143 -2.43 8.65 14.60
N ILE A 144 -1.69 8.83 15.70
CA ILE A 144 -1.36 7.73 16.62
C ILE A 144 -2.62 7.20 17.32
N ASP A 145 -3.51 8.08 17.75
CA ASP A 145 -4.76 7.68 18.39
C ASP A 145 -5.69 6.96 17.40
N ASP A 146 -5.74 7.39 16.15
CA ASP A 146 -6.46 6.71 15.07
C ASP A 146 -5.87 5.30 14.81
N ILE A 147 -4.53 5.15 14.81
CA ILE A 147 -3.88 3.84 14.65
C ILE A 147 -4.17 2.92 15.85
N ARG A 148 -4.19 3.45 17.07
CA ARG A 148 -4.55 2.70 18.28
C ARG A 148 -6.02 2.28 18.28
N ALA A 149 -6.90 3.14 17.77
CA ALA A 149 -8.33 2.87 17.67
C ALA A 149 -8.64 1.87 16.55
N ALA A 150 -7.82 1.79 15.51
CA ALA A 150 -7.94 0.80 14.44
C ALA A 150 -7.73 -0.63 14.99
N THR A 151 -8.84 -1.28 15.32
CA THR A 151 -8.97 -2.48 16.15
C THR A 151 -8.59 -3.79 15.42
N LEU A 152 -7.55 -3.78 14.59
CA LEU A 152 -7.03 -4.96 13.86
C LEU A 152 -5.52 -5.18 14.07
N VAL A 153 -4.91 -4.40 14.97
CA VAL A 153 -3.48 -4.39 15.23
C VAL A 153 -3.25 -5.04 16.59
N THR A 154 -2.56 -6.19 16.64
CA THR A 154 -2.24 -6.87 17.90
C THR A 154 -1.45 -5.94 18.82
N THR A 155 -1.56 -6.12 20.15
CA THR A 155 -0.90 -5.29 21.17
C THR A 155 0.62 -5.16 20.98
N GLU A 156 1.27 -6.15 20.34
CA GLU A 156 2.68 -6.09 19.92
C GLU A 156 2.94 -5.08 18.80
N GLN A 157 2.10 -5.06 17.77
CA GLN A 157 2.21 -4.12 16.65
C GLN A 157 1.90 -2.68 17.08
N ALA A 158 1.03 -2.49 18.08
CA ALA A 158 0.75 -1.19 18.68
C ALA A 158 1.96 -0.60 19.44
N ASN A 159 2.75 -1.44 20.12
CA ASN A 159 3.97 -1.02 20.82
C ASN A 159 5.09 -0.60 19.85
N GLU A 160 5.21 -1.27 18.70
CA GLU A 160 6.16 -0.88 17.66
C GLU A 160 5.83 0.48 17.03
N VAL A 161 4.54 0.79 16.84
CA VAL A 161 4.08 2.12 16.41
C VAL A 161 4.38 3.19 17.47
N LEU A 162 4.42 2.83 18.77
CA LEU A 162 4.76 3.75 19.85
C LEU A 162 6.24 4.04 20.01
N GLU A 163 7.13 3.15 19.58
CA GLU A 163 8.55 3.50 19.46
C GLU A 163 8.78 4.55 18.36
N VAL A 164 8.00 4.49 17.28
CA VAL A 164 8.05 5.45 16.17
C VAL A 164 7.62 6.85 16.63
N ARG A 165 6.69 6.94 17.60
CA ARG A 165 6.30 8.21 18.25
C ARG A 165 7.51 8.96 18.83
N ASN A 166 8.36 8.27 19.59
CA ASN A 166 9.50 8.92 20.26
C ASN A 166 10.55 9.39 19.25
N ILE A 167 10.71 8.63 18.16
CA ILE A 167 11.67 8.93 17.10
C ILE A 167 11.25 10.13 16.25
N VAL A 168 9.96 10.22 15.87
CA VAL A 168 9.45 11.34 15.06
C VAL A 168 9.39 12.64 15.88
N ILE A 169 9.02 12.56 17.16
CA ILE A 169 8.99 13.72 18.06
C ILE A 169 10.42 14.25 18.32
N CYS A 170 11.40 13.38 18.60
CA CYS A 170 12.78 13.80 18.87
C CYS A 170 13.50 14.46 17.69
N LYS A 171 12.98 14.36 16.46
CA LYS A 171 13.60 14.90 15.24
C LYS A 171 12.79 15.99 14.53
N LEU A 172 11.56 16.26 14.98
CA LEU A 172 10.81 17.49 14.66
C LEU A 172 11.14 18.64 15.62
N LEU A 173 11.75 18.32 16.77
CA LEU A 173 12.15 19.27 17.82
C LEU A 173 13.66 19.62 17.80
N ASN A 174 14.42 19.07 16.85
CA ASN A 174 15.84 19.36 16.59
C ASN A 174 16.00 19.69 15.10
#